data_AF-A0A4R4PSC9-F1
#
_entry.id   AF-A0A4R4PSC9-F1
#
_cell.length_a   1.000
_cell.length_b   1.000
_cell.length_c   1.000
_cell.angle_alpha   90.00
_cell.angle_beta   90.00
_cell.angle_gamma   90.00
#
_symmetry.space_group_name_H-M   'P 1'
#
loop_
_entity.id
_entity.type
_entity.pdbx_description
1 polymer ?
#
loop_
_entity_poly.entity_id
_entity_poly.type
_entity_poly.pdbx_seq_one_letter_code
_entity_poly.pdbx_strand_id
1 'polypeptide(L)'
;MVPVAACPSGVGPDTGRDEYEVDPDIFAAFVDALTTRYLSTNHPTLTAMLEGYLPAALVMVQRSGRDVPALGRPIARDNRDVSLNRDAFDPDGDRQRLLDLAERHARAMPR
;
A
#
# COMPACT_ATOMS: atom_id res chain seq x y z
N MET A 1 -0.88 -15.06 -14.46
CA MET A 1 -0.76 -14.51 -13.09
C MET A 1 -1.78 -13.40 -12.98
N VAL A 2 -2.75 -13.51 -12.06
CA VAL A 2 -3.72 -12.43 -11.84
C VAL A 2 -2.95 -11.23 -11.26
N PRO A 3 -3.10 -10.01 -11.79
CA PRO A 3 -2.36 -8.87 -11.27
C PRO A 3 -2.77 -8.59 -9.81
N VAL A 4 -1.80 -8.57 -8.90
CA VAL A 4 -2.00 -8.48 -7.43
C VAL A 4 -2.78 -7.23 -7.01
N ALA A 5 -2.65 -6.13 -7.75
CA ALA A 5 -3.40 -4.88 -7.58
C ALA A 5 -4.37 -4.59 -8.74
N ALA A 6 -4.51 -5.51 -9.69
CA ALA A 6 -5.24 -5.32 -10.95
C ALA A 6 -4.81 -4.12 -11.82
N CYS A 7 -3.67 -3.48 -11.52
CA CYS A 7 -3.13 -2.32 -12.23
C CYS A 7 -1.59 -2.40 -12.38
N PRO A 8 -0.99 -1.63 -13.31
CA PRO A 8 0.46 -1.55 -13.47
C PRO A 8 1.12 -0.96 -12.21
N SER A 9 2.33 -1.41 -11.88
CA SER A 9 3.05 -0.92 -10.70
C SER A 9 3.66 0.48 -10.86
N GLY A 10 3.84 0.95 -12.10
CA GLY A 10 4.58 2.19 -12.38
C GLY A 10 6.10 2.05 -12.32
N VAL A 11 6.62 0.87 -11.96
CA VAL A 11 8.06 0.57 -12.00
C VAL A 11 8.43 0.16 -13.43
N GLY A 12 9.43 0.83 -13.99
CA GLY A 12 9.98 0.58 -15.32
C GLY A 12 10.66 -0.80 -15.44
N PRO A 13 11.09 -1.17 -16.65
CA PRO A 13 11.75 -2.45 -16.88
C PRO A 13 13.09 -2.54 -16.13
N ASP A 14 13.49 -3.76 -15.77
CA ASP A 14 14.83 -4.02 -15.25
C ASP A 14 15.88 -3.75 -16.35
N THR A 15 16.74 -2.77 -16.09
CA THR A 15 17.86 -2.42 -16.98
C THR A 15 19.17 -3.11 -16.59
N GLY A 16 19.17 -3.96 -15.56
CA GLY A 16 20.35 -4.63 -15.00
C GLY A 16 21.24 -3.72 -14.16
N ARG A 17 20.73 -2.57 -13.72
CA ARG A 17 21.49 -1.53 -13.00
C ARG A 17 21.13 -1.36 -11.52
N ASP A 18 20.32 -2.26 -10.96
CA ASP A 18 19.78 -2.16 -9.60
C ASP A 18 19.11 -0.79 -9.31
N GLU A 19 18.63 -0.17 -10.38
CA GLU A 19 17.96 1.13 -10.42
C GLU A 19 16.79 1.01 -11.39
N TYR A 20 15.66 1.58 -11.00
CA TYR A 20 14.43 1.51 -11.76
C TYR A 20 13.83 2.90 -11.90
N GLU A 21 13.43 3.25 -13.12
CA GLU A 21 12.61 4.42 -13.35
C GLU A 21 11.21 4.16 -12.78
N VAL A 22 10.63 5.15 -12.12
CA VAL A 22 9.30 5.06 -11.54
C VAL A 22 8.45 6.17 -12.16
N ASP A 23 7.38 5.78 -12.85
CA ASP A 23 6.31 6.70 -13.22
C ASP A 23 5.50 7.02 -11.96
N PRO A 24 5.59 8.25 -11.43
CA PRO A 24 5.01 8.57 -10.14
C PRO A 24 3.47 8.61 -10.15
N ASP A 25 2.81 8.86 -11.29
CA ASP A 25 1.35 8.87 -11.37
C ASP A 25 0.79 7.44 -11.40
N ILE A 26 1.41 6.56 -12.17
CA ILE A 26 1.05 5.14 -12.20
C ILE A 26 1.38 4.48 -10.85
N PHE A 27 2.52 4.81 -10.26
CA PHE A 27 2.93 4.30 -8.95
C PHE A 27 1.96 4.74 -7.85
N ALA A 28 1.49 6.00 -7.85
CA ALA A 28 0.50 6.46 -6.88
C ALA A 28 -0.82 5.68 -6.99
N ALA A 29 -1.31 5.43 -8.21
CA ALA A 29 -2.51 4.61 -8.44
C ALA A 29 -2.33 3.16 -7.97
N PHE A 30 -1.15 2.59 -8.18
CA PHE A 30 -0.80 1.26 -7.69
C PHE A 30 -0.80 1.18 -6.15
N VAL A 31 -0.17 2.16 -5.50
CA VAL A 31 -0.13 2.24 -4.04
C VAL A 31 -1.52 2.44 -3.46
N ASP A 32 -2.38 3.27 -4.08
CA ASP A 32 -3.79 3.42 -3.69
C ASP A 32 -4.58 2.11 -3.76
N ALA A 33 -4.38 1.31 -4.82
CA ALA A 33 -5.00 0.00 -4.95
C ALA A 33 -4.52 -0.97 -3.85
N LEU A 34 -3.24 -0.97 -3.52
CA LEU A 34 -2.70 -1.79 -2.44
C LEU A 34 -3.17 -1.31 -1.05
N THR A 35 -3.24 -0.01 -0.81
CA THR A 35 -3.78 0.55 0.44
C THR A 35 -5.26 0.21 0.59
N THR A 36 -6.04 0.31 -0.50
CA THR A 36 -7.44 -0.15 -0.51
C THR A 36 -7.53 -1.62 -0.11
N ARG A 37 -6.66 -2.47 -0.67
CA ARG A 37 -6.62 -3.90 -0.34
C ARG A 37 -6.27 -4.14 1.13
N TYR A 38 -5.22 -3.49 1.62
CA TYR A 38 -4.79 -3.55 3.02
C TYR A 38 -5.91 -3.20 3.99
N LEU A 39 -6.65 -2.12 3.72
CA LEU A 39 -7.76 -1.66 4.57
C LEU A 39 -9.05 -2.49 4.39
N SER A 40 -9.14 -3.32 3.37
CA SER A 40 -10.33 -4.13 3.08
C SER A 40 -10.25 -5.58 3.57
N THR A 41 -9.08 -6.02 4.03
CA THR A 41 -8.81 -7.41 4.45
C THR A 41 -8.69 -7.53 5.98
N ASN A 42 -9.02 -8.70 6.52
CA ASN A 42 -8.65 -9.09 7.88
C ASN A 42 -7.69 -10.29 7.88
N HIS A 43 -7.06 -10.60 6.73
CA HIS A 43 -6.19 -11.75 6.57
C HIS A 43 -4.77 -11.42 7.05
N PRO A 44 -4.30 -11.97 8.18
CA PRO A 44 -3.08 -11.51 8.85
C PRO A 44 -1.82 -11.68 7.97
N THR A 45 -1.74 -12.76 7.18
CA THR A 45 -0.62 -12.94 6.24
C THR A 45 -0.58 -11.88 5.15
N LEU A 46 -1.71 -11.51 4.57
CA LEU A 46 -1.78 -10.48 3.52
C LEU A 46 -1.43 -9.11 4.10
N THR A 47 -1.99 -8.79 5.27
CA THR A 47 -1.65 -7.57 6.03
C THR A 47 -0.14 -7.50 6.28
N ALA A 48 0.48 -8.55 6.80
CA ALA A 48 1.92 -8.58 7.09
C ALA A 48 2.79 -8.44 5.82
N MET A 49 2.40 -9.07 4.71
CA MET A 49 3.10 -8.91 3.43
C MET A 49 3.03 -7.47 2.91
N LEU A 50 1.86 -6.84 3.01
CA LEU A 50 1.67 -5.46 2.58
C LEU A 50 2.38 -4.46 3.51
N GLU A 51 2.42 -4.70 4.83
CA GLU A 51 3.18 -3.87 5.79
C GLU A 51 4.68 -3.87 5.52
N GLY A 52 5.24 -4.91 4.90
CA GLY A 52 6.64 -4.96 4.50
C GLY A 52 6.99 -4.00 3.36
N TYR A 53 6.00 -3.45 2.64
CA TYR A 53 6.20 -2.65 1.43
C TYR A 53 5.50 -1.29 1.47
N LEU A 54 4.19 -1.29 1.80
CA LEU A 54 3.33 -0.09 1.74
C LEU A 54 3.89 1.12 2.48
N PRO A 55 4.46 1.00 3.70
CA PRO A 55 4.96 2.17 4.43
C PRO A 55 6.01 2.98 3.64
N ALA A 56 6.98 2.30 3.02
CA ALA A 56 7.99 2.96 2.20
C ALA A 56 7.39 3.52 0.90
N ALA A 57 6.48 2.78 0.27
CA ALA A 57 5.80 3.21 -0.95
C ALA A 57 4.94 4.47 -0.71
N LEU A 58 4.24 4.57 0.42
CA LEU A 58 3.50 5.76 0.83
C LEU A 58 4.40 6.98 0.94
N VAL A 59 5.58 6.83 1.55
CA VAL A 59 6.56 7.92 1.65
C VAL A 59 7.03 8.38 0.26
N MET A 60 7.28 7.44 -0.66
CA MET A 60 7.67 7.77 -2.04
C MET A 60 6.56 8.56 -2.75
N VAL A 61 5.30 8.13 -2.64
CA VAL A 61 4.15 8.83 -3.25
C VAL A 61 4.01 10.24 -2.67
N GLN A 62 4.05 10.39 -1.34
CA GLN A 62 3.95 11.69 -0.68
C GLN A 62 5.07 12.65 -1.09
N ARG A 63 6.31 12.16 -1.15
CA ARG A 63 7.47 12.96 -1.59
C ARG A 63 7.42 13.33 -3.07
N SER A 64 6.72 12.53 -3.88
CA SER A 64 6.44 12.87 -5.28
C SER A 64 5.30 13.90 -5.46
N GLY A 65 4.72 14.39 -4.36
CA GLY A 65 3.64 15.39 -4.38
C GLY A 65 2.26 14.82 -4.74
N ARG A 66 2.09 13.50 -4.69
CA ARG A 66 0.82 12.81 -4.96
C ARG A 66 0.16 12.32 -3.68
N ASP A 67 -1.15 12.10 -3.78
CA ASP A 67 -1.98 11.60 -2.69
C ASP A 67 -2.31 10.12 -2.85
N VAL A 68 -2.77 9.51 -1.75
CA VAL A 68 -3.30 8.14 -1.70
C VAL A 68 -4.74 8.20 -1.18
N PRO A 69 -5.74 8.33 -2.07
CA PRO A 69 -7.15 8.54 -1.70
C PRO A 69 -7.73 7.53 -0.69
N ALA A 70 -7.27 6.27 -0.71
CA ALA A 70 -7.68 5.21 0.21
C ALA A 70 -7.46 5.58 1.68
N LEU A 71 -6.48 6.43 2.00
CA LEU A 71 -6.25 6.92 3.36
C LEU A 71 -7.31 7.93 3.81
N GLY A 72 -7.98 8.62 2.88
CA GLY A 72 -8.96 9.67 3.20
C GLY A 72 -10.43 9.24 3.09
N ARG A 73 -10.72 8.01 2.65
CA ARG A 73 -12.08 7.54 2.39
C ARG A 73 -12.47 6.34 3.25
N PRO A 74 -13.77 6.14 3.53
CA PRO A 74 -14.27 4.90 4.10
C PRO A 74 -13.98 3.72 3.16
N ILE A 75 -13.54 2.58 3.71
CA ILE A 75 -13.26 1.35 2.97
C ILE A 75 -14.24 0.26 3.44
N ALA A 76 -14.91 -0.36 2.47
CA ALA A 76 -15.72 -1.54 2.73
C ALA A 76 -14.85 -2.80 2.76
N ARG A 77 -15.23 -3.75 3.59
CA ARG A 77 -14.60 -5.07 3.65
C ARG A 77 -14.72 -5.80 2.32
N ASP A 78 -13.65 -6.44 1.89
CA ASP A 78 -13.65 -7.37 0.76
C ASP A 78 -13.76 -8.82 1.27
N ASN A 79 -14.75 -9.57 0.77
CA ASN A 79 -14.99 -10.95 1.17
C ASN A 79 -14.03 -11.96 0.53
N ARG A 80 -13.20 -11.55 -0.45
CA ARG A 80 -12.24 -12.42 -1.13
C ARG A 80 -11.04 -12.77 -0.26
N ASP A 81 -10.62 -11.84 0.59
CA ASP A 81 -9.41 -11.94 1.42
C ASP A 81 -9.77 -11.99 2.92
N VAL A 82 -10.65 -12.93 3.29
CA VAL A 82 -11.18 -13.05 4.67
C VAL A 82 -10.61 -14.25 5.42
N SER A 83 -10.05 -13.99 6.62
CA SER A 83 -9.87 -15.01 7.64
C SER A 83 -11.14 -15.13 8.50
N LEU A 84 -11.50 -16.37 8.89
CA LEU A 84 -12.79 -16.73 9.54
C LEU A 84 -13.12 -15.92 10.80
N ASN A 85 -12.15 -15.23 11.40
CA ASN A 85 -12.37 -14.39 12.57
C ASN A 85 -12.94 -13.02 12.16
N ARG A 86 -14.28 -12.93 12.11
CA ARG A 86 -15.01 -11.73 11.63
C ARG A 86 -14.75 -10.46 12.44
N ASP A 87 -14.40 -10.61 13.71
CA ASP A 87 -14.25 -9.50 14.68
C ASP A 87 -12.91 -8.76 14.55
N ALA A 88 -11.99 -9.28 13.72
CA ALA A 88 -10.66 -8.70 13.50
C ALA A 88 -10.60 -7.67 12.35
N PHE A 89 -11.75 -7.14 11.89
CA PHE A 89 -11.79 -6.13 10.82
C PHE A 89 -11.96 -4.73 11.39
N ASP A 90 -10.89 -3.94 11.42
CA ASP A 90 -10.87 -2.55 11.90
C ASP A 90 -10.08 -1.66 10.91
N PRO A 91 -10.73 -1.18 9.82
CA PRO A 91 -10.05 -0.38 8.80
C PRO A 91 -9.55 0.97 9.33
N ASP A 92 -10.12 1.49 10.42
CA ASP A 92 -9.66 2.75 11.01
C ASP A 92 -8.39 2.55 11.84
N GLY A 93 -8.36 1.49 12.66
CA GLY A 93 -7.16 1.06 13.38
C GLY A 93 -6.02 0.67 12.44
N ASP A 94 -6.32 -0.10 11.39
CA ASP A 94 -5.33 -0.48 10.36
C ASP A 94 -4.80 0.74 9.61
N ARG A 95 -5.66 1.72 9.29
CA ARG A 95 -5.22 2.98 8.68
C ARG A 95 -4.25 3.73 9.58
N GLN A 96 -4.58 3.90 10.86
CA GLN A 96 -3.69 4.59 11.80
C GLN A 96 -2.35 3.87 11.94
N ARG A 97 -2.38 2.55 12.04
CA ARG A 97 -1.17 1.71 12.09
C ARG A 97 -0.29 1.89 10.85
N LEU A 98 -0.88 1.95 9.66
CA LEU A 98 -0.16 2.14 8.40
C LEU A 98 0.47 3.55 8.33
N LEU A 99 -0.23 4.59 8.80
CA LEU A 99 0.30 5.95 8.89
C LEU A 99 1.49 6.01 9.85
N ASP A 100 1.40 5.38 11.02
CA ASP A 100 2.50 5.33 11.99
C ASP A 100 3.73 4.59 11.42
N LEU A 101 3.51 3.53 10.65
CA LEU A 101 4.57 2.82 9.91
C LEU A 101 5.22 3.74 8.86
N ALA A 102 4.41 4.43 8.05
CA ALA A 102 4.91 5.34 7.02
C ALA A 102 5.74 6.48 7.64
N GLU A 103 5.32 7.03 8.78
CA GLU A 103 6.09 8.07 9.47
C GLU A 103 7.45 7.55 9.98
N ARG A 104 7.51 6.30 10.49
CA ARG A 104 8.79 5.67 10.85
C ARG A 104 9.71 5.52 9.65
N HIS A 105 9.18 5.10 8.51
CA HIS A 105 9.94 5.00 7.27
C HIS A 105 10.40 6.37 6.77
N ALA A 106 9.55 7.40 6.82
CA ALA A 106 9.89 8.76 6.41
C ALA A 106 11.08 9.33 7.18
N ARG A 107 11.20 8.99 8.47
CA ARG A 107 12.33 9.36 9.34
C ARG A 107 13.61 8.59 9.02
N ALA A 108 13.51 7.34 8.57
CA ALA A 108 14.65 6.50 8.22
C ALA A 108 15.17 6.76 6.79
N MET A 109 14.29 7.19 5.88
CA MET A 109 14.64 7.44 4.49
C MET A 109 15.34 8.80 4.32
N PRO A 110 16.44 8.87 3.54
CA PRO A 110 17.14 10.13 3.25
C PRO A 110 16.18 11.13 2.59
N ARG A 111 16.33 12.43 2.88
CA ARG A 111 15.45 13.47 2.36
C ARG A 111 15.72 13.80 0.90
#